data_AF-A0A1Q9YJT7-F1
#
_entry.id   AF-A0A1Q9YJT7-F1
#
_cell.length_a   1.000
_cell.length_b   1.000
_cell.length_c   1.000
_cell.angle_alpha   90.00
_cell.angle_beta   90.00
_cell.angle_gamma   90.00
#
_symmetry.space_group_name_H-M   'P 1'
#
loop_
_entity.id
_entity.type
_entity.pdbx_description
1 polymer ?
#
loop_
_entity_poly.entity_id
_entity_poly.type
_entity_poly.pdbx_seq_one_letter_code
_entity_poly.pdbx_strand_id
1 'polypeptide(L)'
;MWILILVQVVLIALNAVFACAEIAVLSVNERKMEKLSEEGNKSAGRIATFLKHPETFLSTIQVAITLSGFLGSAFAADNFAGSLTDWLTGLGIGLPRDVLSSISVIVITLILSYFTLIFGELVPKRLAMRKSELDRLRSSVKLSCNQLFLDVFKVVDHTLPGLVSTAD
;
A
#
# COMPACT_ATOMS: atom_id res chain seq x y z
N MET A 1 20.76 6.29 -12.15
CA MET A 1 20.74 5.26 -11.09
C MET A 1 20.01 5.74 -9.82
N TRP A 2 20.55 6.71 -9.07
CA TRP A 2 19.99 7.13 -7.77
C TRP A 2 18.56 7.68 -7.82
N ILE A 3 18.23 8.50 -8.82
CA ILE A 3 16.87 9.02 -9.04
C ILE A 3 15.87 7.89 -9.31
N LEU A 4 16.27 6.86 -10.05
CA LEU A 4 15.41 5.71 -10.39
C LEU A 4 15.10 4.88 -9.15
N ILE A 5 16.11 4.66 -8.30
CA ILE A 5 15.93 3.98 -7.00
C ILE A 5 15.01 4.80 -6.10
N LEU A 6 15.17 6.13 -6.06
CA LEU A 6 14.31 7.01 -5.26
C LEU A 6 12.85 6.94 -5.72
N VAL A 7 12.60 6.99 -7.04
CA VAL A 7 11.25 6.83 -7.62
C VAL A 7 10.66 5.46 -7.26
N GLN A 8 11.43 4.38 -7.36
CA GLN A 8 10.98 3.03 -6.97
C GLN A 8 10.63 2.95 -5.49
N VAL A 9 11.45 3.54 -4.61
CA VAL A 9 11.19 3.58 -3.16
C VAL A 9 9.93 4.37 -2.85
N VAL A 10 9.69 5.50 -3.53
CA VAL A 10 8.47 6.29 -3.37
C VAL A 10 7.24 5.51 -3.83
N LEU A 11 7.30 4.80 -4.95
CA LEU A 11 6.22 3.92 -5.43
C LEU A 11 5.88 2.81 -4.43
N ILE A 12 6.91 2.16 -3.85
CA ILE A 12 6.74 1.13 -2.81
C ILE A 12 6.11 1.75 -1.55
N ALA A 13 6.59 2.91 -1.11
CA ALA A 13 6.07 3.60 0.07
C ALA A 13 4.60 4.00 -0.11
N LEU A 14 4.24 4.49 -1.29
CA LEU A 14 2.88 4.87 -1.64
C LEU A 14 1.94 3.64 -1.65
N ASN A 15 2.38 2.50 -2.19
CA ASN A 15 1.66 1.23 -2.03
C ASN A 15 1.48 0.82 -0.57
N ALA A 16 2.52 0.95 0.24
CA ALA A 16 2.48 0.61 1.66
C ALA A 16 1.47 1.47 2.43
N VAL A 17 1.38 2.76 2.12
CA VAL A 17 0.40 3.68 2.70
C VAL A 17 -1.02 3.27 2.31
N PHE A 18 -1.28 3.00 1.03
CA PHE A 18 -2.60 2.56 0.57
C PHE A 18 -3.02 1.22 1.17
N ALA A 19 -2.09 0.27 1.26
CA ALA A 19 -2.32 -1.02 1.90
C ALA A 19 -2.60 -0.88 3.41
N CYS A 20 -1.95 0.07 4.09
CA CYS A 20 -2.28 0.41 5.49
C CYS A 20 -3.67 1.05 5.61
N ALA A 21 -4.05 1.93 4.68
CA ALA A 21 -5.35 2.58 4.66
C ALA A 21 -6.50 1.58 4.51
N GLU A 22 -6.34 0.63 3.58
CA GLU A 22 -7.29 -0.47 3.38
C GLU A 22 -7.57 -1.23 4.68
N ILE A 23 -6.51 -1.68 5.36
CA ILE A 23 -6.63 -2.43 6.62
C ILE A 23 -7.16 -1.54 7.76
N ALA A 24 -6.77 -0.26 7.80
CA ALA A 24 -7.29 0.67 8.80
C ALA A 24 -8.81 0.75 8.69
N VAL A 25 -9.37 0.97 7.50
CA VAL A 25 -10.83 1.03 7.27
C VAL A 25 -11.51 -0.30 7.64
N LEU A 26 -10.97 -1.42 7.16
CA LEU A 26 -11.51 -2.76 7.44
C LEU A 26 -11.44 -3.15 8.92
N SER A 27 -10.54 -2.55 9.70
CA SER A 27 -10.34 -2.87 11.11
C SER A 27 -11.25 -2.08 12.07
N VAL A 28 -11.80 -0.95 11.63
CA VAL A 28 -12.64 -0.09 12.48
C VAL A 28 -14.03 -0.72 12.65
N ASN A 29 -14.53 -0.70 13.88
CA ASN A 29 -15.87 -1.15 14.19
C ASN A 29 -16.85 0.03 14.11
N GLU A 30 -17.72 0.00 13.09
CA GLU A 30 -18.77 1.01 12.84
C GLU A 30 -19.61 1.29 14.10
N ARG A 31 -20.17 0.24 14.74
CA ARG A 31 -21.01 0.38 15.94
C ARG A 31 -20.30 1.05 17.11
N LYS A 32 -18.98 0.89 17.21
CA LYS A 32 -18.18 1.57 18.23
C LYS A 32 -17.99 3.06 17.91
N MET A 33 -17.83 3.40 16.63
CA MET A 33 -17.75 4.80 16.19
C MET A 33 -19.10 5.52 16.35
N GLU A 34 -20.21 4.83 16.08
CA GLU A 34 -21.56 5.35 16.34
C GLU A 34 -21.76 5.69 17.82
N LYS A 35 -21.43 4.78 18.74
CA LYS A 35 -21.49 5.05 20.19
C LYS A 35 -20.64 6.25 20.61
N LEU A 36 -19.42 6.36 20.09
CA LEU A 36 -18.55 7.52 20.38
C LEU A 36 -19.11 8.83 19.82
N SER A 37 -19.83 8.76 18.70
CA SER A 37 -20.54 9.92 18.13
C SER A 37 -21.70 10.35 19.04
N GLU A 38 -22.46 9.41 19.58
CA GLU A 38 -23.53 9.67 20.56
C GLU A 38 -22.97 10.30 21.86
N GLU A 39 -21.76 9.92 22.26
CA GLU A 39 -21.02 10.52 23.39
C GLU A 39 -20.47 11.94 23.09
N GLY A 40 -20.75 12.50 21.92
CA GLY A 40 -20.41 13.88 21.54
C GLY A 40 -19.11 14.04 20.76
N ASN A 41 -18.46 12.95 20.34
CA ASN A 41 -17.25 13.02 19.52
C ASN A 41 -17.58 13.28 18.03
N LYS A 42 -17.46 14.54 17.61
CA LYS A 42 -17.70 14.96 16.22
C LYS A 42 -16.83 14.24 15.17
N SER A 43 -15.60 13.85 15.53
CA SER A 43 -14.72 13.10 14.64
C SER A 43 -15.21 11.66 14.46
N ALA A 44 -15.71 11.02 15.54
CA ALA A 44 -16.28 9.68 15.46
C ALA A 44 -17.54 9.65 14.59
N GLY A 45 -18.36 10.71 14.63
CA GLY A 45 -19.54 10.83 13.75
C GLY A 45 -19.18 10.86 12.26
N ARG A 46 -18.13 11.61 11.87
CA ARG A 46 -17.65 11.62 10.48
C ARG A 46 -17.14 10.24 10.02
N ILE A 47 -16.39 9.57 10.89
CA ILE A 47 -15.87 8.23 10.60
C ILE A 47 -17.02 7.22 10.50
N ALA A 48 -18.02 7.29 11.37
CA ALA A 48 -19.19 6.42 11.33
C ALA A 48 -19.97 6.59 10.02
N THR A 49 -20.21 7.82 9.56
CA THR A 49 -20.86 8.07 8.26
C THR A 49 -20.05 7.51 7.09
N PHE A 50 -18.73 7.69 7.10
CA PHE A 50 -17.84 7.13 6.08
C PHE A 50 -17.86 5.59 6.06
N LEU A 51 -17.93 4.95 7.23
CA LEU A 51 -17.98 3.49 7.36
C LEU A 51 -19.32 2.87 6.94
N LYS A 52 -20.36 3.65 6.64
CA LYS A 52 -21.61 3.14 6.06
C LYS A 52 -21.45 2.68 4.61
N HIS A 53 -20.52 3.32 3.88
CA HIS A 53 -20.26 3.05 2.46
C HIS A 53 -18.75 3.00 2.14
N PRO A 54 -17.97 2.11 2.79
CA PRO A 54 -16.53 2.02 2.56
C PRO A 54 -16.17 1.42 1.20
N GLU A 55 -17.12 0.78 0.50
CA GLU A 55 -16.92 0.06 -0.76
C GLU A 55 -16.26 0.93 -1.85
N THR A 56 -16.70 2.16 -2.04
CA THR A 56 -16.14 3.06 -3.07
C THR A 56 -14.70 3.45 -2.74
N PHE A 57 -14.39 3.67 -1.46
CA PHE A 57 -13.04 3.98 -1.00
C PHE A 57 -12.10 2.79 -1.15
N LEU A 58 -12.54 1.62 -0.70
CA LEU A 58 -11.77 0.37 -0.78
C LEU A 58 -11.49 -0.01 -2.24
N SER A 59 -12.49 0.09 -3.11
CA SER A 59 -12.33 -0.17 -4.56
C SER A 59 -11.32 0.78 -5.20
N THR A 60 -11.37 2.08 -4.85
CA THR A 60 -10.42 3.07 -5.36
C THR A 60 -8.98 2.78 -4.91
N ILE A 61 -8.80 2.45 -3.63
CA ILE A 61 -7.49 2.05 -3.09
C ILE A 61 -6.97 0.79 -3.78
N GLN A 62 -7.82 -0.20 -4.02
CA GLN A 62 -7.40 -1.45 -4.63
C GLN A 62 -6.95 -1.25 -6.09
N VAL A 63 -7.62 -0.38 -6.84
CA VAL A 63 -7.17 0.04 -8.17
C VAL A 63 -5.83 0.78 -8.08
N ALA A 64 -5.65 1.68 -7.10
CA ALA A 64 -4.39 2.40 -6.90
C ALA A 64 -3.22 1.46 -6.56
N ILE A 65 -3.42 0.49 -5.65
CA ILE A 65 -2.43 -0.53 -5.29
C ILE A 65 -2.04 -1.34 -6.53
N THR A 66 -3.04 -1.76 -7.31
CA THR A 66 -2.81 -2.56 -8.53
C THR A 66 -2.02 -1.78 -9.57
N LEU A 67 -2.42 -0.54 -9.86
CA LEU A 67 -1.74 0.33 -10.83
C LEU A 67 -0.30 0.64 -10.40
N SER A 68 -0.10 0.99 -9.14
CA SER A 68 1.22 1.30 -8.61
C SER A 68 2.12 0.05 -8.55
N GLY A 69 1.58 -1.13 -8.23
CA GLY A 69 2.28 -2.40 -8.32
C GLY A 69 2.72 -2.76 -9.76
N PHE A 70 1.85 -2.49 -10.74
CA PHE A 70 2.16 -2.68 -12.16
C PHE A 70 3.25 -1.72 -12.63
N LEU A 71 3.13 -0.42 -12.32
CA LEU A 71 4.12 0.60 -12.64
C LEU A 71 5.47 0.30 -11.98
N GLY A 72 5.47 -0.08 -10.71
CA GLY A 72 6.68 -0.48 -9.99
C GLY A 72 7.35 -1.71 -10.57
N SER A 73 6.57 -2.68 -11.08
CA SER A 73 7.10 -3.88 -11.73
C SER A 73 7.66 -3.58 -13.14
N ALA A 74 6.98 -2.76 -13.93
CA ALA A 74 7.43 -2.34 -15.26
C ALA A 74 8.71 -1.49 -15.18
N PHE A 75 8.76 -0.56 -14.23
CA PHE A 75 9.94 0.27 -13.99
C PHE A 75 11.13 -0.56 -13.52
N ALA A 76 10.89 -1.54 -12.63
CA ALA A 76 11.88 -2.51 -12.19
C ALA A 76 12.43 -3.35 -13.36
N ALA A 77 11.56 -3.84 -14.24
CA ALA A 77 11.96 -4.62 -15.41
C ALA A 77 12.89 -3.83 -16.33
N ASP A 78 12.47 -2.62 -16.72
CA ASP A 78 13.18 -1.78 -17.68
C ASP A 78 14.56 -1.33 -17.18
N ASN A 79 14.67 -1.01 -15.89
CA ASN A 79 15.89 -0.43 -15.33
C ASN A 79 16.91 -1.46 -14.83
N PHE A 80 16.49 -2.68 -14.48
CA PHE A 80 17.38 -3.67 -13.87
C PHE A 80 17.67 -4.89 -14.76
N ALA A 81 16.86 -5.17 -15.79
CA ALA A 81 17.07 -6.34 -16.66
C ALA A 81 18.37 -6.25 -17.47
N GLY A 82 18.75 -5.05 -17.93
CA GLY A 82 19.98 -4.85 -18.69
C GLY A 82 21.23 -5.18 -17.87
N SER A 83 21.27 -4.76 -16.59
CA SER A 83 22.39 -5.07 -15.69
C SER A 83 22.55 -6.56 -15.43
N LEU A 84 21.44 -7.30 -15.31
CA LEU A 84 21.47 -8.76 -15.16
C LEU A 84 21.90 -9.46 -16.46
N THR A 85 21.44 -8.94 -17.61
CA THR A 85 21.83 -9.46 -18.93
C THR A 85 23.34 -9.35 -19.14
N ASP A 86 23.92 -8.19 -18.82
CA ASP A 86 25.35 -7.94 -18.96
C ASP A 86 26.19 -8.77 -17.96
N TRP A 87 25.65 -9.05 -16.77
CA TRP A 87 26.27 -9.97 -15.81
C TRP A 87 26.26 -11.43 -16.30
N LEU A 88 25.14 -11.88 -16.88
CA LEU A 88 24.97 -13.22 -17.43
C LEU A 88 25.83 -13.46 -18.69
N THR A 89 25.97 -12.46 -19.57
CA THR A 89 26.90 -12.54 -20.72
C THR A 89 28.35 -12.54 -20.25
N GLY A 90 28.69 -11.78 -19.21
CA GLY A 90 30.01 -11.78 -18.59
C GLY A 90 30.43 -13.13 -17.97
N LEU A 91 29.46 -13.96 -17.57
CA LEU A 91 29.68 -15.33 -17.08
C LEU A 91 29.94 -16.36 -18.18
N GLY A 92 29.94 -15.96 -19.46
CA GLY A 92 30.29 -16.84 -20.58
C GLY A 92 29.19 -17.84 -20.95
N ILE A 93 27.93 -17.55 -20.63
CA ILE A 93 26.78 -18.38 -21.02
C ILE A 93 26.66 -18.33 -22.55
N GLY A 94 26.88 -19.46 -23.23
CA GLY A 94 26.92 -19.59 -24.71
C GLY A 94 25.57 -19.42 -25.42
N LEU A 95 24.65 -18.67 -24.84
CA LEU A 95 23.33 -18.37 -25.40
C LEU A 95 23.34 -17.01 -26.12
N PRO A 96 22.48 -16.81 -27.14
CA PRO A 96 22.34 -15.52 -27.80
C PRO A 96 21.92 -14.43 -26.82
N ARG A 97 22.44 -13.21 -27.00
CA ARG A 97 22.16 -12.06 -26.11
C ARG A 97 20.67 -11.74 -26.02
N ASP A 98 19.90 -11.93 -27.09
CA ASP A 98 18.46 -11.70 -27.11
C ASP A 98 17.68 -12.67 -26.18
N VAL A 99 18.14 -13.92 -26.12
CA VAL A 99 17.57 -14.95 -25.24
C VAL A 99 17.92 -14.62 -23.79
N LEU A 100 19.18 -14.25 -23.51
CA LEU A 100 19.62 -13.80 -22.19
C LEU A 100 18.85 -12.56 -21.72
N SER A 101 18.63 -11.61 -22.61
CA SER A 101 17.87 -10.38 -22.32
C SER A 101 16.43 -10.71 -21.93
N SER A 102 15.76 -11.57 -22.71
CA SER A 102 14.38 -11.97 -22.42
C SER A 102 14.26 -12.72 -21.08
N ILE A 103 15.19 -13.64 -20.80
CA ILE A 103 15.24 -14.37 -19.53
C ILE A 103 15.51 -13.39 -18.37
N SER A 104 16.45 -12.47 -18.56
CA SER A 104 16.81 -11.48 -17.53
C SER A 104 15.64 -10.57 -17.19
N VAL A 105 14.88 -10.11 -18.20
CA VAL A 105 13.65 -9.33 -17.98
C VAL A 105 12.67 -10.12 -17.14
N ILE A 106 12.38 -11.38 -17.49
CA ILE A 106 11.41 -12.20 -16.75
C ILE A 106 11.89 -12.44 -15.30
N VAL A 107 13.15 -12.82 -15.11
CA VAL A 107 13.72 -13.12 -13.79
C VAL A 107 13.77 -11.87 -12.91
N ILE A 108 14.27 -10.74 -13.43
CA ILE A 108 14.34 -9.50 -12.66
C ILE A 108 12.93 -9.02 -12.29
N THR A 109 11.98 -9.14 -13.22
CA THR A 109 10.59 -8.74 -12.99
C THR A 109 9.97 -9.58 -11.89
N LEU A 110 10.16 -10.91 -11.90
CA LEU A 110 9.64 -11.80 -10.86
C LEU A 110 10.27 -11.52 -9.50
N ILE A 111 11.59 -11.35 -9.44
CA ILE A 111 12.30 -11.05 -8.19
C ILE A 111 11.85 -9.69 -7.66
N LEU A 112 11.91 -8.63 -8.47
CA LEU A 112 11.56 -7.29 -8.02
C LEU A 112 10.06 -7.13 -7.73
N SER A 113 9.19 -7.81 -8.48
CA SER A 113 7.75 -7.87 -8.18
C SER A 113 7.50 -8.57 -6.84
N TYR A 114 8.18 -9.68 -6.56
CA TYR A 114 8.10 -10.35 -5.26
C TYR A 114 8.54 -9.44 -4.10
N PHE A 115 9.66 -8.74 -4.23
CA PHE A 115 10.12 -7.77 -3.23
C PHE A 115 9.12 -6.61 -3.08
N THR A 116 8.63 -6.05 -4.19
CA THR A 116 7.66 -4.95 -4.19
C THR A 116 6.34 -5.35 -3.55
N LEU A 117 5.85 -6.56 -3.81
CA LEU A 117 4.62 -7.09 -3.23
C LEU A 117 4.79 -7.36 -1.73
N ILE A 118 5.92 -7.93 -1.31
CA ILE A 118 6.20 -8.18 0.10
C ILE A 118 6.30 -6.87 0.88
N PHE A 119 7.16 -5.95 0.45
CA PHE A 119 7.46 -4.74 1.19
C PHE A 119 6.42 -3.64 0.98
N GLY A 120 5.79 -3.60 -0.19
CA GLY A 120 4.77 -2.62 -0.55
C GLY A 120 3.36 -3.01 -0.12
N GLU A 121 3.04 -4.30 0.06
CA GLU A 121 1.67 -4.72 0.37
C GLU A 121 1.60 -5.65 1.59
N LEU A 122 2.25 -6.82 1.55
CA LEU A 122 2.05 -7.86 2.57
C LEU A 122 2.59 -7.48 3.96
N VAL A 123 3.77 -6.88 4.03
CA VAL A 123 4.39 -6.45 5.29
C VAL A 123 3.57 -5.32 5.94
N PRO A 124 3.23 -4.22 5.23
CA PRO A 124 2.35 -3.18 5.76
C PRO A 124 1.00 -3.73 6.24
N LYS A 125 0.33 -4.60 5.46
CA LYS A 125 -0.93 -5.22 5.86
C LYS A 125 -0.78 -6.04 7.14
N ARG A 126 0.28 -6.86 7.24
CA ARG A 126 0.55 -7.66 8.46
C ARG A 126 0.84 -6.78 9.68
N LEU A 127 1.57 -5.68 9.50
CA LEU A 127 1.86 -4.74 10.59
C LEU A 127 0.60 -4.01 11.06
N ALA A 128 -0.24 -3.55 10.13
CA ALA A 128 -1.51 -2.90 10.44
C ALA A 128 -2.47 -3.85 11.17
N MET A 129 -2.59 -5.10 10.71
CA MET A 129 -3.41 -6.12 11.37
C MET A 129 -2.90 -6.43 12.78
N ARG A 130 -1.59 -6.66 12.97
CA ARG A 130 -1.02 -6.93 14.30
C ARG A 130 -1.26 -5.79 15.29
N LYS A 131 -1.15 -4.54 14.84
CA LYS A 131 -1.43 -3.38 15.69
C LYS A 131 -2.89 -3.36 16.13
N SER A 132 -3.83 -3.69 15.23
CA SER A 132 -5.24 -3.80 15.57
C SER A 132 -5.54 -4.96 16.54
N GLU A 133 -4.85 -6.09 16.44
CA GLU A 133 -5.01 -7.24 17.34
C GLU A 133 -4.44 -6.98 18.74
N LEU A 134 -3.25 -6.38 18.81
CA LEU A 134 -2.62 -5.94 20.07
C LEU A 134 -3.49 -4.94 20.83
N ASP A 135 -4.14 -4.03 20.11
CA ASP A 135 -5.07 -3.05 20.68
C ASP A 135 -6.40 -3.70 21.15
N ARG A 136 -6.81 -4.84 20.58
CA ARG A 136 -7.99 -5.60 21.01
C ARG A 136 -7.76 -6.39 22.31
N LEU A 137 -6.54 -6.91 22.53
CA LEU A 137 -6.20 -7.68 23.73
C LEU A 137 -5.88 -6.81 24.96
N ARG A 138 -5.47 -5.56 24.77
CA ARG A 138 -5.41 -4.55 25.85
C ARG A 138 -6.79 -3.91 26.03
N SER A 139 -7.70 -4.65 26.65
CA SER A 139 -8.91 -4.06 27.20
C SER A 139 -8.54 -2.89 28.13
N SER A 140 -9.08 -1.70 27.81
CA SER A 140 -9.27 -0.52 28.70
C SER A 140 -8.51 0.79 28.42
N VAL A 141 -7.55 0.93 27.49
CA VAL A 141 -6.83 2.23 27.40
C VAL A 141 -6.61 2.75 25.97
N LYS A 142 -7.36 3.82 25.67
CA LYS A 142 -7.09 4.95 24.75
C LYS A 142 -6.62 4.68 23.30
N LEU A 143 -7.53 4.98 22.38
CA LEU A 143 -7.33 5.90 21.24
C LEU A 143 -6.34 5.58 20.10
N SER A 144 -5.65 4.44 20.09
CA SER A 144 -4.65 4.13 19.03
C SER A 144 -5.27 3.85 17.64
N CYS A 145 -6.41 3.15 17.56
CA CYS A 145 -7.07 2.86 16.28
C CYS A 145 -7.66 4.13 15.61
N ASN A 146 -8.12 5.11 16.41
CA ASN A 146 -8.55 6.42 15.91
C ASN A 146 -7.35 7.21 15.37
N GLN A 147 -6.20 7.20 16.05
CA GLN A 147 -5.00 7.91 15.58
C GLN A 147 -4.42 7.30 14.30
N LEU A 148 -4.36 5.96 14.19
CA LEU A 148 -3.93 5.32 12.95
C LEU A 148 -4.87 5.67 11.78
N PHE A 149 -6.18 5.60 12.02
CA PHE A 149 -7.16 5.96 11.00
C PHE A 149 -7.10 7.45 10.66
N LEU A 150 -6.94 8.36 11.63
CA LEU A 150 -6.82 9.81 11.41
C LEU A 150 -5.51 10.20 10.72
N ASP A 151 -4.40 9.52 11.02
CA ASP A 151 -3.11 9.77 10.37
C ASP A 151 -3.17 9.31 8.92
N VAL A 152 -3.72 8.13 8.67
CA VAL A 152 -3.92 7.64 7.29
C VAL A 152 -4.97 8.45 6.55
N PHE A 153 -6.06 8.84 7.21
CA PHE A 153 -7.08 9.72 6.64
C PHE A 153 -6.50 11.08 6.27
N LYS A 154 -5.66 11.69 7.12
CA LYS A 154 -4.93 12.93 6.78
C LYS A 154 -3.98 12.75 5.60
N VAL A 155 -3.26 11.63 5.54
CA VAL A 155 -2.36 11.33 4.43
C VAL A 155 -3.15 11.13 3.13
N VAL A 156 -4.28 10.43 3.17
CA VAL A 156 -5.13 10.20 2.01
C VAL A 156 -5.87 11.46 1.58
N ASP A 157 -6.39 12.26 2.51
CA ASP A 157 -7.04 13.56 2.25
C ASP A 157 -6.06 14.57 1.61
N HIS A 158 -4.80 14.58 2.05
CA HIS A 158 -3.74 15.40 1.46
C HIS A 158 -3.26 14.88 0.08
N THR A 159 -3.45 13.59 -0.21
CA THR A 159 -3.00 12.95 -1.47
C THR A 159 -4.10 12.92 -2.54
N LEU A 160 -5.37 12.87 -2.13
CA LEU A 160 -6.56 12.80 -3.00
C LEU A 160 -7.63 13.79 -2.51
N PRO A 161 -7.43 15.11 -2.70
CA PRO A 161 -8.41 16.12 -2.33
C PRO A 161 -9.67 15.95 -3.21
N GLY A 162 -10.73 15.35 -2.66
CA GLY A 162 -12.03 15.20 -3.35
C GLY A 162 -12.86 13.97 -3.00
N LEU A 163 -12.26 12.88 -2.49
CA LEU A 163 -13.02 11.65 -2.16
C LEU A 163 -13.88 11.78 -0.88
N VAL A 164 -13.59 12.77 -0.03
CA VAL A 164 -14.29 13.01 1.24
C VAL A 164 -15.38 14.10 1.08
N SER A 165 -15.32 14.90 0.02
CA SER A 165 -16.22 16.05 -0.19
C SER A 165 -17.55 15.68 -0.86
N THR A 166 -17.78 14.42 -1.22
CA THR A 166 -19.02 13.95 -1.87
C THR A 166 -20.00 13.30 -0.90
N ALA A 167 -19.87 13.56 0.40
CA ALA A 167 -20.80 13.09 1.43
C ALA A 167 -21.78 14.19 1.89
N ASP A 168 -21.98 15.21 1.06
CA ASP A 168 -23.08 16.19 1.17
C ASP A 168 -24.27 15.77 0.31
#